data_AF-A0A9Q0RXL7-F1
#
_entry.id   AF-A0A9Q0RXL7-F1
#
_cell.length_a   1.000
_cell.length_b   1.000
_cell.length_c   1.000
_cell.angle_alpha   90.00
_cell.angle_beta   90.00
_cell.angle_gamma   90.00
#
_symmetry.space_group_name_H-M   'P 1'
#
loop_
_entity.id
_entity.type
_entity.pdbx_description
1 polymer ?
#
loop_
_entity_poly.entity_id
_entity_poly.type
_entity_poly.pdbx_seq_one_letter_code
_entity_poly.pdbx_strand_id
1 'polypeptide(L)'
;MGIDLGNLAALRTFRVLRALKTVAIVPGLKTIVGAVIESVKNLRDVIILTMFSLSVFALMGLQIYMGVLTQKCVKKFPLDGSWGNLTHENWSAFMKNESNWYKTESGDMPVCGNSSGAGQCDDGFLCLQGF
;
A
#
# COMPACT_ATOMS: atom_id res chain seq x y z
N MET A 1 19.54 -35.11 -8.53
CA MET A 1 18.62 -34.14 -7.92
C MET A 1 17.98 -33.33 -9.02
N GLY A 2 16.80 -33.75 -9.49
CA GLY A 2 15.98 -32.96 -10.41
C GLY A 2 15.21 -31.94 -9.59
N ILE A 3 15.34 -30.67 -9.94
CA ILE A 3 14.54 -29.59 -9.38
C ILE A 3 13.16 -29.63 -10.05
N ASP A 4 12.15 -30.12 -9.34
CA ASP A 4 10.73 -30.00 -9.73
C ASP A 4 10.29 -28.55 -9.57
N LEU A 5 10.56 -27.76 -10.60
CA LEU A 5 10.03 -26.42 -10.77
C LEU A 5 8.53 -26.53 -11.06
N GLY A 6 7.71 -26.36 -10.02
CA GLY A 6 6.25 -26.29 -10.12
C GLY A 6 5.79 -25.27 -11.17
N ASN A 7 4.53 -25.40 -11.63
CA ASN A 7 3.88 -24.65 -12.72
C ASN A 7 4.58 -23.35 -13.19
N LEU A 8 5.63 -23.50 -14.03
CA LEU A 8 6.37 -22.39 -14.65
C LEU A 8 5.59 -21.75 -15.81
N ALA A 9 4.28 -21.58 -15.66
CA ALA A 9 3.42 -20.93 -16.64
C ALA A 9 3.93 -19.51 -16.97
N ALA A 10 4.48 -18.80 -15.98
CA ALA A 10 5.12 -17.50 -16.16
C ALA A 10 6.37 -17.56 -17.06
N LEU A 11 7.19 -18.63 -17.02
CA LEU A 11 8.35 -18.72 -17.91
C LEU A 11 7.95 -18.87 -19.39
N ARG A 12 6.72 -19.32 -19.67
CA ARG A 12 6.19 -19.39 -21.04
C ARG A 12 5.90 -18.02 -21.62
N THR A 13 5.72 -16.96 -20.82
CA THR A 13 5.55 -15.59 -21.34
C THR A 13 6.87 -14.99 -21.82
N PHE A 14 8.03 -15.43 -21.28
CA PHE A 14 9.34 -14.99 -21.76
C PHE A 14 9.61 -15.33 -23.23
N ARG A 15 8.90 -16.30 -23.82
CA ARG A 15 8.98 -16.57 -25.27
C ARG A 15 8.57 -15.37 -26.13
N VAL A 16 7.75 -14.45 -25.58
CA VAL A 16 7.37 -13.19 -26.23
C VAL A 16 8.58 -12.28 -26.43
N LEU A 17 9.61 -12.38 -25.57
CA LEU A 17 10.88 -11.66 -25.76
C LEU A 17 11.61 -12.09 -27.04
N ARG A 18 11.26 -13.22 -27.68
CA ARG A 18 11.76 -13.55 -29.03
C ARG A 18 11.39 -12.48 -30.06
N ALA A 19 10.28 -11.76 -29.87
CA ALA A 19 9.95 -10.61 -30.72
C ALA A 19 11.02 -9.50 -30.62
N LEU A 20 11.72 -9.34 -29.49
CA LEU A 20 12.86 -8.43 -29.37
C LEU A 20 14.07 -8.87 -30.22
N LYS A 21 14.09 -10.10 -30.75
CA LYS A 21 15.12 -10.54 -31.69
C LYS A 21 15.02 -9.79 -33.03
N THR A 22 13.83 -9.44 -33.49
CA THR A 22 13.65 -8.70 -34.76
C THR A 22 14.15 -7.26 -34.63
N VAL A 23 14.03 -6.67 -33.45
CA VAL A 23 14.59 -5.36 -33.07
C VAL A 23 16.10 -5.29 -33.28
N ALA A 24 16.82 -6.38 -32.98
CA ALA A 24 18.26 -6.48 -33.17
C ALA A 24 18.68 -6.82 -34.62
N ILE A 25 17.77 -7.36 -35.44
CA ILE A 25 18.04 -7.76 -36.82
C ILE A 25 17.88 -6.59 -37.79
N VAL A 26 16.92 -5.68 -37.55
CA VAL A 26 16.70 -4.51 -38.41
C VAL A 26 17.70 -3.40 -38.03
N PRO A 27 18.61 -2.98 -38.94
CA PRO A 27 19.71 -2.09 -38.62
C PRO A 27 19.25 -0.72 -38.09
N GLY A 28 18.14 -0.18 -38.58
CA GLY A 28 17.59 1.09 -38.08
C GLY A 28 17.08 1.00 -36.63
N LEU A 29 16.45 -0.13 -36.26
CA LEU A 29 15.87 -0.33 -34.94
C LEU A 29 16.94 -0.69 -33.89
N LYS A 30 18.00 -1.39 -34.31
CA LYS A 30 19.18 -1.68 -33.48
C LYS A 30 19.87 -0.39 -32.99
N THR A 31 20.01 0.62 -33.85
CA THR A 31 20.65 1.89 -33.50
C THR A 31 19.84 2.67 -32.46
N ILE A 32 18.52 2.70 -32.59
CA ILE A 32 17.63 3.39 -31.63
C ILE A 32 17.74 2.75 -30.26
N VAL A 33 17.67 1.41 -30.17
CA VAL A 33 17.78 0.71 -28.88
C VAL A 33 19.18 0.88 -28.27
N GLY A 34 20.23 0.89 -29.10
CA GLY A 34 21.59 1.22 -28.65
C GLY A 34 21.67 2.60 -28.01
N ALA A 35 21.12 3.63 -28.67
CA ALA A 35 21.07 5.00 -28.15
C ALA A 35 20.24 5.11 -26.86
N VAL A 36 19.13 4.37 -26.74
CA VAL A 36 18.33 4.31 -25.51
C VAL A 36 19.12 3.70 -24.36
N ILE A 37 19.81 2.58 -24.59
CA ILE A 37 20.62 1.92 -23.55
C ILE A 37 21.79 2.81 -23.12
N GLU A 38 22.42 3.51 -24.07
CA GLU A 38 23.48 4.47 -23.78
C GLU A 38 22.96 5.67 -22.96
N SER A 39 21.77 6.16 -23.29
CA SER A 39 21.11 7.24 -22.53
C SER A 39 20.84 6.82 -21.08
N VAL A 40 20.41 5.57 -20.84
CA VAL A 40 20.18 5.05 -19.48
C VAL A 40 21.48 4.99 -18.67
N LYS A 41 22.61 4.65 -19.30
CA LYS A 41 23.92 4.62 -18.63
C LYS A 41 24.35 6.02 -18.18
N ASN A 42 24.10 7.04 -18.99
CA ASN A 42 24.40 8.43 -18.64
C ASN A 42 23.47 8.98 -17.56
N LEU A 43 22.28 8.38 -17.38
CA LEU A 43 21.35 8.68 -16.28
C LEU A 43 21.66 7.93 -14.98
N ARG A 44 22.71 7.09 -14.93
CA ARG A 44 23.07 6.32 -13.71
C ARG A 44 23.17 7.21 -12.47
N ASP A 45 23.86 8.33 -12.59
CA ASP A 45 24.10 9.23 -11.46
C ASP A 45 22.79 9.87 -10.96
N VAL A 46 21.95 10.29 -11.90
CA VAL A 46 20.60 10.82 -11.61
C VAL A 46 19.71 9.75 -10.95
N ILE A 47 19.79 8.48 -11.39
CA ILE A 47 19.04 7.38 -10.77
C ILE A 47 19.49 7.16 -9.32
N ILE A 48 20.80 7.21 -9.06
CA ILE A 48 21.33 7.04 -7.69
C ILE A 48 20.88 8.22 -6.81
N LEU A 49 20.99 9.45 -7.31
CA LEU A 49 20.55 10.64 -6.59
C LEU A 49 19.06 10.60 -6.27
N THR A 50 18.23 10.22 -7.24
CA THR A 50 16.77 10.13 -7.04
C THR A 50 16.41 9.01 -6.07
N MET A 51 17.01 7.83 -6.19
CA MET A 51 16.83 6.73 -5.22
C MET A 51 17.22 7.14 -3.80
N PHE A 52 18.33 7.87 -3.64
CA PHE A 52 18.76 8.40 -2.34
C PHE A 52 17.73 9.38 -1.78
N SER A 53 17.28 10.34 -2.59
CA SER A 53 16.27 11.33 -2.17
C SER A 53 14.94 10.69 -1.77
N LEU A 54 14.45 9.73 -2.57
CA LEU A 54 13.21 9.01 -2.27
C LEU A 54 13.35 8.16 -1.01
N SER A 55 14.52 7.55 -0.77
CA SER A 55 14.77 6.78 0.45
C SER A 55 14.69 7.65 1.70
N VAL A 56 15.28 8.85 1.66
CA VAL A 56 15.23 9.79 2.79
C VAL A 56 13.78 10.21 3.07
N PHE A 57 13.01 10.59 2.05
CA PHE A 57 11.61 10.95 2.22
C PHE A 57 10.75 9.77 2.67
N ALA A 58 11.01 8.56 2.18
CA ALA A 58 10.31 7.35 2.60
C ALA A 58 10.55 7.05 4.08
N LEU A 59 11.79 7.18 4.57
CA LEU A 59 12.11 6.95 5.99
C LEU A 59 11.50 8.03 6.91
N MET A 60 11.47 9.29 6.48
CA MET A 60 10.76 10.34 7.20
C MET A 60 9.24 10.07 7.20
N GLY A 61 8.68 9.77 6.03
CA GLY A 61 7.26 9.49 5.85
C GLY A 61 6.79 8.29 6.67
N LEU A 62 7.57 7.20 6.69
CA LEU A 62 7.24 6.02 7.47
C LEU A 62 7.15 6.32 8.97
N GLN A 63 8.07 7.12 9.51
CA GLN A 63 8.07 7.47 10.94
C GLN A 63 6.89 8.37 11.31
N ILE A 64 6.55 9.35 10.46
CA ILE A 64 5.47 10.30 10.75
C ILE A 64 4.09 9.67 10.56
N TYR A 65 3.94 8.84 9.53
CA TYR A 65 2.64 8.29 9.12
C TYR A 65 2.43 6.83 9.54
N MET A 66 3.22 6.32 10.50
CA MET A 66 3.12 4.94 10.94
C MET A 66 1.72 4.65 11.52
N GLY A 67 0.94 3.86 10.79
CA GLY A 67 -0.42 3.47 11.18
C GLY A 67 -1.46 4.59 11.14
N VAL A 68 -1.14 5.80 10.67
CA VAL A 68 -2.12 6.91 10.56
C VAL A 68 -3.23 6.53 9.56
N LEU A 69 -2.89 5.85 8.46
CA LEU A 69 -3.85 5.43 7.45
C LEU A 69 -4.79 4.29 7.91
N THR A 70 -4.54 3.68 9.07
CA THR A 70 -5.43 2.68 9.66
C THR A 70 -6.37 3.25 10.71
N GLN A 71 -6.37 4.59 10.90
CA GLN A 71 -7.31 5.27 11.79
C GLN A 71 -8.72 5.18 11.24
N LYS A 72 -9.66 4.75 12.08
CA LYS A 72 -11.07 4.50 11.72
C LYS A 72 -11.99 5.04 12.81
N CYS A 73 -13.20 5.42 12.40
CA CYS A 73 -14.27 5.76 13.33
C CYS A 73 -14.98 4.48 13.79
N VAL A 74 -14.95 4.20 15.08
CA VAL A 74 -15.64 3.06 15.70
C VAL A 74 -16.67 3.57 16.70
N LYS A 75 -17.83 2.90 16.79
CA LYS A 75 -18.88 3.27 17.75
C LYS A 75 -18.32 3.31 19.18
N LYS A 76 -18.85 4.19 20.02
CA LYS A 76 -18.61 4.17 21.47
C LYS A 76 -19.14 2.87 22.05
N PHE A 77 -18.40 2.28 22.99
CA PHE A 77 -18.85 1.07 23.68
C PHE A 77 -20.14 1.34 24.45
N PRO A 78 -21.18 0.52 24.30
CA PRO A 78 -22.46 0.73 24.96
C PRO A 78 -22.37 0.43 26.45
N LEU A 79 -22.87 1.35 27.28
CA LEU A 79 -22.95 1.19 28.75
C LEU A 79 -24.25 0.49 29.19
N ASP A 80 -25.17 0.22 28.26
CA ASP A 80 -26.47 -0.41 28.52
C ASP A 80 -26.38 -1.93 28.78
N GLY A 81 -25.18 -2.49 28.79
CA GLY A 81 -24.93 -3.91 29.09
C GLY A 81 -25.12 -4.87 27.91
N SER A 82 -25.45 -4.39 26.70
CA SER A 82 -25.63 -5.24 25.50
C SER A 82 -24.38 -6.01 25.07
N TRP A 83 -23.19 -5.55 25.47
CA TRP A 83 -21.89 -6.18 25.20
C TRP A 83 -21.19 -6.65 26.49
N GLY A 84 -21.95 -6.84 27.57
CA GLY A 84 -21.43 -7.21 28.88
C GLY A 84 -20.79 -6.03 29.63
N ASN A 85 -20.05 -6.34 30.68
CA ASN A 85 -19.35 -5.33 31.48
C ASN A 85 -18.11 -4.79 30.73
N LEU A 86 -17.68 -3.59 31.08
CA LEU A 86 -16.51 -2.93 30.51
C LEU A 86 -15.22 -3.63 30.96
N THR A 87 -14.81 -4.64 30.22
CA THR A 87 -13.53 -5.33 30.38
C THR A 87 -12.66 -5.10 29.13
N HIS A 88 -11.34 -5.22 29.28
CA HIS A 88 -10.41 -5.05 28.16
C HIS A 88 -10.70 -6.05 27.02
N GLU A 89 -11.11 -7.27 27.36
CA GLU A 89 -11.46 -8.31 26.38
C GLU A 89 -12.72 -7.96 25.59
N ASN A 90 -13.80 -7.59 26.28
CA ASN A 90 -15.06 -7.21 25.64
C ASN A 90 -14.91 -5.93 24.81
N TRP A 91 -14.15 -4.96 25.31
CA TRP A 91 -13.83 -3.74 24.58
C TRP A 91 -13.04 -4.03 23.30
N SER A 92 -11.96 -4.83 23.40
CA SER A 92 -11.14 -5.18 22.22
C SER A 92 -11.95 -5.98 21.19
N ALA A 93 -12.80 -6.92 21.64
CA ALA A 93 -13.69 -7.68 20.77
C ALA A 93 -14.75 -6.78 20.08
N PHE A 94 -15.31 -5.81 20.82
CA PHE A 94 -16.24 -4.82 20.27
C PHE A 94 -15.56 -3.94 19.21
N MET A 95 -14.36 -3.43 19.50
CA MET A 95 -13.65 -2.53 18.59
C MET A 95 -13.14 -3.22 17.32
N LYS A 96 -12.82 -4.52 17.38
CA LYS A 96 -12.42 -5.33 16.22
C LYS A 96 -13.59 -5.77 15.33
N ASN A 97 -14.84 -5.61 15.78
CA ASN A 97 -15.99 -6.02 14.99
C ASN A 97 -16.28 -5.00 13.89
N GLU A 98 -16.15 -5.41 12.62
CA GLU A 98 -16.37 -4.56 11.44
C GLU A 98 -17.76 -3.92 11.37
N SER A 99 -18.75 -4.50 12.06
CA SER A 99 -20.12 -3.97 12.13
C SER A 99 -20.23 -2.70 12.98
N ASN A 100 -19.24 -2.49 13.86
CA ASN A 100 -19.16 -1.31 14.72
C ASN A 100 -18.36 -0.17 14.09
N TRP A 101 -17.74 -0.41 12.93
CA TRP A 101 -17.01 0.61 12.20
C TRP A 101 -17.98 1.48 11.39
N TYR A 102 -17.68 2.77 11.32
CA TYR A 102 -18.41 3.69 10.47
C TYR A 102 -18.15 3.38 8.99
N LYS A 103 -19.23 3.31 8.20
CA LYS A 103 -19.18 3.14 6.75
C LYS A 103 -20.13 4.16 6.14
N THR A 104 -19.65 4.87 5.12
CA THR A 104 -20.47 5.79 4.33
C THR A 104 -21.51 5.00 3.53
N GLU A 105 -22.56 5.67 3.02
CA GLU A 105 -23.56 5.07 2.13
C GLU A 105 -22.94 4.43 0.86
N SER A 106 -21.78 4.93 0.41
CA SER A 106 -21.00 4.37 -0.69
C SER A 106 -20.23 3.08 -0.33
N GLY A 107 -20.20 2.70 0.95
CA GLY A 107 -19.39 1.60 1.47
C GLY A 107 -17.95 1.99 1.83
N ASP A 108 -17.57 3.27 1.62
CA ASP A 108 -16.24 3.76 1.95
C ASP A 108 -16.06 3.94 3.46
N MET A 109 -14.83 3.77 3.92
CA MET A 109 -14.44 3.94 5.31
C MET A 109 -13.47 5.11 5.44
N PRO A 110 -13.96 6.30 5.82
CA PRO A 110 -13.11 7.48 5.90
C PRO A 110 -12.08 7.33 7.03
N VAL A 111 -10.88 7.86 6.78
CA VAL A 111 -9.84 7.98 7.81
C VAL A 111 -10.16 9.18 8.68
N CYS A 112 -10.07 9.01 9.99
CA CYS A 112 -10.27 10.07 10.98
C CYS A 112 -8.94 10.48 11.61
N GLY A 113 -8.92 11.62 12.31
CA GLY A 113 -7.80 11.99 13.16
C GLY A 113 -8.25 12.85 14.34
N ASN A 114 -7.47 12.85 15.41
CA ASN A 114 -7.79 13.59 16.64
C ASN A 114 -7.25 15.03 16.65
N SER A 115 -6.52 15.42 15.60
CA SER A 115 -6.00 16.77 15.43
C SER A 115 -7.11 17.71 14.94
N SER A 116 -7.08 18.98 15.34
CA SER A 116 -8.15 19.95 15.08
C SER A 116 -8.46 20.20 13.59
N GLY A 117 -7.57 19.84 12.67
CA GLY A 117 -7.78 19.93 11.22
C GLY A 117 -7.97 18.60 10.50
N ALA A 118 -8.05 17.48 11.24
CA ALA A 118 -8.27 16.16 10.66
C ALA A 118 -9.77 15.86 10.50
N GLY A 119 -10.11 14.85 9.68
CA GLY A 119 -11.48 14.36 9.56
C GLY A 119 -12.00 13.89 10.91
N GLN A 120 -13.14 14.43 11.33
CA GLN A 120 -13.80 14.07 12.58
C GLN A 120 -14.85 12.99 12.35
N CYS A 121 -15.10 12.18 13.38
CA CYS A 121 -16.17 11.20 13.37
C CYS A 121 -17.49 11.83 13.82
N ASP A 122 -18.60 11.27 13.32
CA ASP A 122 -19.95 11.66 13.76
C ASP A 122 -20.19 11.39 15.26
N ASP A 123 -21.23 12.02 15.80
CA ASP A 123 -21.64 11.86 17.19
C ASP A 123 -21.89 10.39 17.54
N GLY A 124 -21.23 9.91 18.59
CA GLY A 124 -21.31 8.52 19.02
C GLY A 124 -20.21 7.61 18.48
N PHE A 125 -19.30 8.13 17.65
CA PHE A 125 -18.10 7.43 17.19
C PHE A 125 -16.84 8.02 17.83
N LEU A 126 -15.79 7.21 17.88
CA LEU A 126 -14.46 7.55 18.37
C LEU A 126 -13.43 7.18 17.31
N CYS A 127 -12.44 8.04 17.12
CA CYS A 127 -11.34 7.76 16.22
C CYS A 127 -10.30 6.87 16.92
N LEU A 128 -10.08 5.66 16.40
CA LEU A 128 -9.13 4.70 16.94
C LEU A 128 -8.16 4.22 15.86
N GLN A 129 -6.93 3.93 16.28
CA GLN A 129 -5.87 3.40 15.44
C GLN A 129 -5.60 1.92 15.78
N GLY A 130 -5.33 1.10 14.75
CA GLY A 130 -4.80 -0.25 14.95
C GLY A 130 -5.84 -1.35 15.14
N PHE A 131 -7.09 -1.13 14.74
CA PHE A 131 -8.17 -2.11 14.75
C PHE A 131 -8.71 -2.36 13.35
#